data_AF-A0A7J9EJD5-F1
#
_entry.id   AF-A0A7J9EJD5-F1
#
_cell.length_a   1.000
_cell.length_b   1.000
_cell.length_c   1.000
_cell.angle_alpha   90.00
_cell.angle_beta   90.00
_cell.angle_gamma   90.00
#
_symmetry.space_group_name_H-M   'P 1'
#
loop_
_entity.id
_entity.type
_entity.pdbx_description
1 polymer ?
#
loop_
_entity_poly.entity_id
_entity_poly.type
_entity_poly.pdbx_seq_one_letter_code
_entity_poly.pdbx_strand_id
1 'polypeptide(L)' 'MVRFWDPAYQCFTFNQEDMTSTIEEYFALLRIDNVQLNKIYVKEPKPMTFKKKLMKLTGMTDT' A
#
# COMPACT_ATOMS: atom_id res chain seq x y z
N MET A 1 -2.09 -22.70 -15.80
CA MET A 1 -1.91 -21.23 -15.62
C MET A 1 -2.12 -20.95 -14.15
N VAL A 2 -1.05 -20.67 -13.40
CA VAL A 2 -1.16 -20.46 -11.95
C VAL A 2 -1.87 -19.13 -11.73
N ARG A 3 -3.06 -19.20 -11.13
CA ARG A 3 -3.82 -18.02 -10.73
C ARG A 3 -3.32 -17.63 -9.34
N PHE A 4 -2.40 -16.68 -9.30
CA PHE A 4 -1.87 -16.17 -8.05
C PHE A 4 -2.82 -15.19 -7.37
N TRP A 5 -3.75 -14.57 -8.10
CA TRP A 5 -4.73 -13.64 -7.53
C TRP A 5 -6.03 -14.37 -7.20
N ASP A 6 -6.43 -14.35 -5.92
CA ASP A 6 -7.71 -14.86 -5.45
C ASP A 6 -8.73 -13.71 -5.33
N PRO A 7 -9.74 -13.64 -6.22
CA PRO A 7 -10.74 -12.57 -6.18
C PRO A 7 -11.71 -12.66 -4.99
N ALA A 8 -11.87 -13.83 -4.35
CA ALA A 8 -12.74 -13.98 -3.19
C ALA A 8 -12.14 -13.32 -1.94
N TYR A 9 -10.81 -13.41 -1.81
CA TYR A 9 -10.05 -12.82 -0.69
C TYR A 9 -9.33 -11.51 -1.05
N GLN A 10 -9.32 -11.14 -2.34
CA GLN A 10 -8.63 -9.95 -2.87
C GLN A 10 -7.12 -9.92 -2.54
N CYS A 11 -6.47 -11.09 -2.50
CA CYS A 11 -5.04 -11.22 -2.18
C CYS A 11 -4.33 -12.16 -3.16
N PHE A 12 -3.00 -12.19 -3.09
CA PHE A 12 -2.23 -13.16 -3.83
C PHE A 12 -2.07 -14.43 -3.00
N THR A 13 -2.37 -15.62 -3.53
CA THR A 13 -2.24 -16.89 -2.81
C THR A 13 -1.38 -17.90 -3.56
N PHE A 14 -0.65 -18.71 -2.81
CA PHE A 14 -0.01 -19.94 -3.30
C PHE A 14 -0.49 -21.11 -2.46
N ASN A 15 -1.26 -22.00 -3.07
CA ASN A 15 -2.02 -23.03 -2.37
C ASN A 15 -2.99 -22.42 -1.34
N GLN A 16 -2.65 -22.45 -0.05
CA GLN A 16 -3.45 -21.90 1.06
C GLN A 16 -2.74 -20.74 1.76
N GLU A 17 -1.54 -20.37 1.32
CA GLU A 17 -0.74 -19.32 1.94
C GLU A 17 -0.93 -18.00 1.20
N ASP A 18 -1.10 -16.91 1.94
CA ASP A 18 -1.08 -15.55 1.40
C ASP A 18 0.36 -15.21 0.99
N MET A 19 0.54 -14.85 -0.27
CA MET A 19 1.79 -14.38 -0.85
C MET A 19 1.92 -12.86 -0.80
N THR A 20 0.94 -12.16 -0.25
CA THR A 20 1.08 -10.74 0.04
C THR A 20 2.18 -10.58 1.08
N SER A 21 3.39 -10.25 0.61
CA SER A 21 4.53 -10.08 1.51
C SER A 21 4.21 -9.05 2.58
N THR A 22 4.52 -9.41 3.81
CA THR A 22 4.49 -8.50 4.94
C THR A 22 5.44 -7.34 4.70
N ILE A 23 5.19 -6.22 5.38
CA ILE A 23 6.01 -5.02 5.24
C ILE A 23 7.46 -5.31 5.68
N GLU A 24 7.65 -6.18 6.66
CA GLU A 24 8.93 -6.70 7.14
C GLU A 24 9.69 -7.46 6.05
N GLU A 25 9.00 -8.33 5.30
CA GLU A 25 9.60 -9.06 4.18
C GLU A 25 10.00 -8.12 3.04
N TYR A 26 9.18 -7.10 2.75
CA TYR A 26 9.55 -6.06 1.79
C TYR A 26 10.81 -5.31 2.21
N PHE A 27 11.00 -5.00 3.50
CA PHE A 27 12.23 -4.35 3.96
C PHE A 27 13.45 -5.24 3.79
N ALA A 28 13.34 -6.52 4.14
CA ALA A 28 14.42 -7.48 3.96
C ALA A 28 14.82 -7.61 2.49
N LEU A 29 13.83 -7.70 1.58
CA LEU A 29 14.07 -7.83 0.14
C LEU A 29 14.66 -6.56 -0.49
N LEU A 30 14.14 -5.38 -0.12
CA LEU A 30 14.55 -4.10 -0.69
C LEU A 30 15.79 -3.51 0.01
N ARG A 31 16.29 -4.14 1.08
CA ARG A 31 17.42 -3.67 1.89
C ARG A 31 17.23 -2.22 2.35
N ILE A 32 16.01 -1.90 2.81
CA ILE A 32 15.70 -0.57 3.33
C ILE A 32 16.05 -0.56 4.81
N ASP A 33 17.11 0.16 5.15
CA ASP A 33 17.50 0.40 6.54
C ASP A 33 16.71 1.59 7.14
N ASN A 34 16.54 1.59 8.46
CA ASN A 34 15.95 2.70 9.24
C ASN A 34 14.51 3.09 8.89
N VAL A 35 13.66 2.09 8.66
CA VAL A 35 12.26 2.36 8.35
C VAL A 35 11.48 2.80 9.58
N GLN A 36 10.86 3.96 9.46
CA GLN A 36 9.90 4.47 10.44
C GLN A 36 8.55 3.78 10.23
N LEU A 37 8.40 2.56 10.78
CA LEU A 37 7.18 1.73 10.69
C LEU A 37 5.91 2.54 11.01
N ASN A 38 5.99 3.40 12.02
CA ASN A 38 4.90 4.31 12.38
C ASN A 38 4.44 5.17 11.19
N LYS A 39 5.32 5.68 10.34
CA LYS A 39 4.94 6.47 9.16
C LYS A 39 4.29 5.64 8.04
N ILE A 40 4.52 4.33 8.04
CA ILE A 40 3.98 3.43 7.01
C ILE A 40 2.59 2.97 7.39
N TYR A 41 2.40 2.57 8.65
CA TYR A 41 1.10 2.11 9.14
C TYR A 41 0.19 3.25 9.59
N VAL A 42 0.76 4.33 10.16
CA VAL A 42 -0.02 5.48 10.59
C VAL A 42 -0.21 6.40 9.39
N LYS A 43 -1.44 6.39 8.89
CA LYS A 43 -1.88 7.39 7.92
C LYS A 43 -1.98 8.74 8.63
N GLU A 44 -0.91 9.52 8.59
CA GLU A 44 -0.94 10.89 9.09
C GLU A 44 -2.08 11.66 8.38
N PRO A 45 -2.84 12.49 9.12
CA PRO A 45 -3.89 13.31 8.53
C PRO A 45 -3.28 14.22 7.45
N LYS A 46 -3.58 13.92 6.18
CA LYS A 46 -3.05 14.71 5.08
C LYS A 46 -3.60 16.14 5.18
N PRO A 47 -2.73 17.17 5.22
CA PRO A 47 -3.17 18.55 5.37
C PRO A 47 -4.03 18.97 4.17
N MET A 48 -4.93 19.92 4.39
CA MET A 48 -5.89 20.33 3.36
C MET A 48 -5.25 20.90 2.11
N THR A 49 -4.07 21.52 2.26
CA THR A 49 -3.23 21.97 1.16
C THR A 49 -2.78 20.83 0.24
N PHE A 50 -2.42 19.67 0.81
CA PHE A 50 -2.07 18.48 0.05
C PHE A 50 -3.28 17.95 -0.72
N LYS A 51 -4.46 17.87 -0.08
CA LYS A 51 -5.69 17.40 -0.73
C LYS A 51 -6.08 18.30 -1.90
N LYS A 52 -6.01 19.63 -1.75
CA LYS A 52 -6.26 20.60 -2.83
C LYS A 52 -5.29 20.45 -4.00
N LYS A 53 -3.99 20.26 -3.72
CA LYS A 53 -2.98 20.02 -4.76
C LYS A 53 -3.26 18.72 -5.52
N LEU A 54 -3.66 17.67 -4.81
CA LEU A 54 -4.02 16.40 -5.42
C LEU A 54 -5.27 16.54 -6.30
N MET A 55 -6.33 17.18 -5.80
CA MET A 55 -7.55 17.44 -6.57
C MET A 55 -7.26 18.20 -7.87
N LYS A 56 -6.38 19.21 -7.83
CA LYS A 56 -5.93 19.93 -9.03
C LYS A 56 -5.20 19.02 -10.03
N LEU A 57 -4.36 18.10 -9.55
CA LEU A 57 -3.62 17.17 -10.41
C LEU A 57 -4.52 16.08 -11.01
N THR A 58 -5.50 15.59 -10.24
CA THR A 58 -6.41 14.53 -10.66
C THR A 58 -7.63 15.05 -11.41
N GLY A 59 -7.78 16.37 -11.58
CA GLY A 59 -8.94 16.98 -12.22
C GLY A 59 -10.23 16.83 -11.42
N MET A 60 -10.13 16.49 -10.13
CA MET A 60 -11.27 16.39 -9.24
C MET A 60 -11.70 17.78 -8.78
N THR A 61 -12.99 18.07 -8.87
CA THR A 61 -13.59 19.27 -8.29
C THR A 61 -13.90 19.05 -6.82
N ASP A 62 -13.76 20.08 -5.98
CA ASP A 62 -14.19 20.03 -4.58
C ASP A 62 -15.68 19.60 -4.52
N THR A 63 -15.97 18.47 -3.88
CA THR A 63 -17.33 17.99 -3.56
C THR A 63 -17.78 18.49 -2.20
#